data_AF-A0A9E1J5Z9-F1
#
_entry.id   AF-A0A9E1J5Z9-F1
#
_cell.length_a   1.000
_cell.length_b   1.000
_cell.length_c   1.000
_cell.angle_alpha   90.00
_cell.angle_beta   90.00
_cell.angle_gamma   90.00
#
_symmetry.space_group_name_H-M   'P 1'
#
loop_
_entity.id
_entity.type
_entity.pdbx_description
1 polymer ?
#
loop_
_entity_poly.entity_id
_entity_poly.type
_entity_poly.pdbx_seq_one_letter_code
_entity_poly.pdbx_strand_id
1 'polypeptide(L)'
;DQVPGFDEVDMLVRDYAMQVTETPGRIRDAMHERLHKHFSEEQIVELTLRTALCGFFNRFNDAMGIEMEDGVEAEMLARASGTGD
;
A
#
# COMPACT_ATOMS: atom_id res chain seq x y z
N ASP A 1 -6.94 0.48 13.45
CA ASP A 1 -7.17 1.81 14.05
C ASP A 1 -7.49 2.82 12.96
N GLN A 2 -8.49 3.67 13.19
CA GLN A 2 -9.01 4.63 12.20
C GLN A 2 -7.93 5.66 11.85
N VAL A 3 -7.81 5.96 10.56
CA VAL A 3 -6.88 6.98 10.03
C VAL A 3 -7.70 8.23 9.69
N PRO A 4 -7.34 9.42 10.18
CA PRO A 4 -8.05 10.65 9.85
C PRO A 4 -8.15 10.86 8.34
N GLY A 5 -9.35 11.17 7.84
CA GLY A 5 -9.60 11.41 6.42
C GLY A 5 -9.84 10.18 5.57
N PHE A 6 -9.65 8.96 6.09
CA PHE A 6 -10.00 7.73 5.38
C PHE A 6 -11.40 7.24 5.70
N ASP A 7 -12.13 6.88 4.64
CA ASP A 7 -13.43 6.23 4.72
C ASP A 7 -13.31 4.69 4.79
N GLU A 8 -14.46 4.00 4.74
CA GLU A 8 -14.49 2.53 4.80
C GLU A 8 -13.78 1.88 3.59
N VAL A 9 -13.90 2.48 2.40
CA VAL A 9 -13.30 1.96 1.17
C VAL A 9 -11.79 2.17 1.20
N ASP A 10 -11.33 3.33 1.68
CA ASP A 10 -9.90 3.60 1.86
C ASP A 10 -9.26 2.60 2.83
N MET A 11 -9.93 2.35 3.96
CA MET A 11 -9.48 1.38 4.94
C MET A 11 -9.48 -0.05 4.40
N LEU A 12 -10.48 -0.41 3.59
CA LEU A 12 -10.53 -1.70 2.89
C LEU A 12 -9.35 -1.87 1.91
N VAL A 13 -9.07 -0.85 1.09
CA VAL A 13 -7.95 -0.87 0.14
C VAL A 13 -6.61 -0.95 0.87
N ARG A 14 -6.44 -0.20 1.96
CA ARG A 14 -5.24 -0.26 2.82
C ARG A 14 -5.01 -1.66 3.37
N ASP A 15 -6.05 -2.28 3.94
CA ASP A 15 -5.98 -3.61 4.53
C ASP A 15 -5.71 -4.70 3.48
N TYR A 16 -6.25 -4.53 2.28
CA TYR A 16 -5.96 -5.39 1.16
C TYR A 16 -4.50 -5.26 0.72
N ALA A 17 -4.00 -4.02 0.56
CA ALA A 17 -2.63 -3.77 0.13
C ALA A 17 -1.61 -4.35 1.12
N MET A 18 -1.84 -4.21 2.43
CA MET A 18 -1.03 -4.87 3.47
C MET A 18 -0.97 -6.39 3.27
N GLN A 19 -2.12 -7.04 3.03
CA GLN A 19 -2.14 -8.49 2.84
C GLN A 19 -1.43 -8.93 1.56
N VAL A 20 -1.54 -8.18 0.46
CA VAL A 20 -0.79 -8.45 -0.77
C VAL A 20 0.72 -8.36 -0.53
N THR A 21 1.16 -7.40 0.29
CA THR A 21 2.59 -7.19 0.61
C THR A 21 3.14 -8.25 1.57
N GLU A 22 2.42 -8.55 2.66
CA GLU A 22 2.94 -9.38 3.76
C GLU A 22 2.58 -10.86 3.62
N THR A 23 1.34 -11.16 3.21
CA THR A 23 0.80 -12.52 3.21
C THR A 23 -0.07 -12.81 1.98
N PRO A 24 0.43 -12.65 0.74
CA PRO A 24 -0.40 -12.74 -0.47
C PRO A 24 -1.09 -14.10 -0.63
N GLY A 25 -0.47 -15.19 -0.19
CA GLY A 25 -1.06 -16.54 -0.23
C GLY A 25 -2.13 -16.82 0.83
N ARG A 26 -2.51 -15.83 1.65
CA ARG A 26 -3.50 -15.97 2.74
C ARG A 26 -4.69 -15.02 2.61
N ILE A 27 -4.80 -14.29 1.52
CA ILE A 27 -5.96 -13.44 1.26
C ILE A 27 -7.18 -14.36 1.12
N ARG A 28 -8.20 -14.11 1.93
CA ARG A 28 -9.42 -14.93 2.00
C ARG A 28 -10.49 -14.39 1.06
N ASP A 29 -11.40 -15.25 0.61
CA ASP A 29 -12.53 -14.90 -0.25
C ASP A 29 -13.35 -13.74 0.31
N ALA A 30 -13.56 -13.68 1.63
CA ALA A 30 -14.26 -12.58 2.28
C ALA A 30 -13.64 -11.19 2.02
N MET A 31 -12.33 -11.11 1.78
CA MET A 31 -11.68 -9.85 1.36
C MET A 31 -12.03 -9.50 -0.08
N HIS A 32 -11.97 -10.48 -0.99
CA HIS A 32 -12.36 -10.29 -2.39
C HIS A 32 -13.84 -9.90 -2.50
N GLU A 33 -14.73 -10.57 -1.76
CA GLU A 33 -16.16 -10.24 -1.70
C GLU A 33 -16.41 -8.80 -1.24
N ARG A 34 -15.64 -8.30 -0.27
CA ARG A 34 -15.75 -6.90 0.17
C ARG A 34 -15.26 -5.93 -0.90
N LEU A 35 -14.15 -6.24 -1.57
CA LEU A 35 -13.64 -5.42 -2.68
C LEU A 35 -14.62 -5.36 -3.85
N HIS A 36 -15.25 -6.48 -4.21
CA HIS A 36 -16.25 -6.54 -5.29
C HIS A 36 -17.51 -5.70 -5.04
N LYS A 37 -17.77 -5.26 -3.81
CA LYS A 37 -18.86 -4.31 -3.53
C LYS A 37 -18.56 -2.90 -4.03
N HIS A 38 -17.28 -2.57 -4.25
CA HIS A 38 -16.82 -1.22 -4.59
C HIS A 38 -16.02 -1.16 -5.90
N PHE A 39 -15.40 -2.28 -6.31
CA PHE A 39 -14.50 -2.35 -7.45
C PHE A 39 -14.90 -3.48 -8.41
N SER A 40 -14.67 -3.26 -9.70
CA SER A 40 -14.75 -4.32 -10.71
C SER A 40 -13.57 -5.30 -10.58
N GLU A 41 -13.68 -6.46 -11.24
CA GLU A 41 -12.58 -7.43 -11.31
C GLU A 41 -11.31 -6.79 -11.87
N GLU A 42 -11.42 -6.01 -12.95
CA GLU A 42 -10.30 -5.34 -13.59
C GLU A 42 -9.62 -4.33 -12.65
N GLN A 43 -10.43 -3.60 -11.87
CA GLN A 43 -9.91 -2.65 -10.88
C GLN A 43 -9.17 -3.36 -9.74
N ILE A 44 -9.66 -4.53 -9.29
CA ILE A 44 -8.99 -5.33 -8.26
C ILE A 44 -7.67 -5.91 -8.80
N VAL A 45 -7.66 -6.39 -10.04
CA VAL A 45 -6.42 -6.84 -10.72
C VAL A 45 -5.42 -5.69 -10.81
N GLU A 46 -5.86 -4.49 -11.20
CA GLU A 46 -5.01 -3.31 -11.29
C GLU A 46 -4.48 -2.85 -9.91
N LEU A 47 -5.32 -2.91 -8.88
CA LEU A 47 -4.94 -2.62 -7.49
C LEU A 47 -3.88 -3.61 -6.99
N THR A 48 -4.07 -4.90 -7.28
CA THR A 48 -3.11 -5.97 -6.94
C THR A 48 -1.79 -5.74 -7.65
N LEU A 49 -1.84 -5.46 -8.96
CA LEU A 49 -0.65 -5.23 -9.78
C LEU A 49 0.16 -4.04 -9.26
N ARG A 50 -0.48 -2.90 -8.98
CA ARG A 50 0.21 -1.72 -8.44
C ARG A 50 0.84 -2.02 -7.09
N THR A 51 0.12 -2.69 -6.20
CA THR A 51 0.65 -3.05 -4.87
C THR A 51 1.85 -3.98 -4.98
N ALA A 52 1.76 -5.02 -5.81
CA ALA A 52 2.85 -5.97 -6.03
C ALA A 52 4.08 -5.30 -6.67
N LEU A 53 3.87 -4.36 -7.60
CA LEU A 53 4.95 -3.63 -8.26
C LEU A 53 5.72 -2.73 -7.26
N CYS A 54 5.03 -2.08 -6.33
CA CYS A 54 5.70 -1.36 -5.24
C CYS A 54 6.53 -2.32 -4.36
N GLY A 55 5.97 -3.48 -4.02
CA GLY A 55 6.70 -4.52 -3.27
C GLY A 55 7.93 -5.06 -4.01
N PHE A 56 7.88 -5.13 -5.35
CA PHE A 56 9.03 -5.51 -6.18
C PHE A 56 10.19 -4.52 -6.02
N PHE A 57 9.95 -3.22 -6.12
CA PHE A 57 11.01 -2.22 -6.01
C PHE A 57 11.67 -2.24 -4.64
N ASN A 58 10.90 -2.41 -3.57
CA ASN A 58 11.45 -2.54 -2.22
C ASN A 58 12.44 -3.73 -2.14
N ARG A 59 11.99 -4.91 -2.59
CA ARG A 59 12.83 -6.12 -2.58
C ARG A 59 14.03 -6.03 -3.52
N PHE A 60 13.86 -5.38 -4.67
CA PHE A 60 14.93 -5.19 -5.64
C PHE A 60 16.02 -4.27 -5.06
N ASN A 61 15.61 -3.14 -4.46
CA ASN A 61 16.52 -2.20 -3.83
C ASN A 61 17.26 -2.86 -2.66
N ASP A 62 16.55 -3.61 -1.80
CA ASP A 62 17.14 -4.38 -0.71
C ASP A 62 18.20 -5.39 -1.20
N ALA A 63 17.89 -6.13 -2.27
CA ALA A 63 18.79 -7.13 -2.83
C ALA A 63 20.04 -6.53 -3.48
N MET A 64 19.93 -5.31 -4.02
CA MET A 64 21.02 -4.59 -4.67
C MET A 64 21.84 -3.72 -3.70
N GLY A 65 21.41 -3.60 -2.44
CA GLY A 65 22.05 -2.70 -1.47
C GLY A 65 21.92 -1.22 -1.87
N ILE A 66 20.83 -0.86 -2.56
CA ILE A 66 20.56 0.52 -2.95
C ILE A 66 20.01 1.24 -1.71
N GLU A 67 20.84 2.10 -1.13
CA GLU A 67 20.45 2.95 -0.01
C GLU A 67 19.66 4.16 -0.49
N MET A 68 18.94 4.82 0.44
CA MET A 68 18.27 6.08 0.13
C MET A 68 19.30 7.16 -0.18
N GLU A 69 18.96 8.05 -1.11
CA GLU A 69 19.81 9.18 -1.46
C GLU A 69 19.97 10.14 -0.26
N ASP A 70 21.17 10.74 -0.14
CA ASP A 70 21.48 11.70 0.90
C ASP A 70 20.46 12.84 0.94
N GLY A 71 19.85 13.07 2.10
CA GLY A 71 18.90 14.17 2.33
C GLY A 71 17.42 13.82 2.10
N VAL A 72 17.09 12.65 1.53
CA VAL A 72 15.69 12.21 1.36
C VAL A 72 14.97 12.07 2.71
N GLU A 73 15.66 11.55 3.74
CA GLU A 73 15.10 11.46 5.09
C GLU A 73 14.76 12.83 5.67
N ALA A 74 15.64 13.81 5.48
CA ALA A 74 15.44 15.17 5.98
C ALA A 74 14.27 15.86 5.28
N GLU A 75 14.12 15.69 3.96
CA GLU A 75 12.97 16.21 3.21
C GLU A 75 11.65 15.51 3.58
N MET A 76 11.66 14.19 3.73
CA MET A 76 10.48 13.42 4.14
C MET A 76 9.99 13.85 5.53
N LEU A 77 10.92 14.05 6.47
CA LEU A 77 10.60 14.50 7.84
C LEU A 77 10.07 15.94 7.86
N ALA A 78 10.64 16.83 7.03
CA ALA A 78 10.15 18.20 6.86
C ALA A 78 8.73 18.24 6.27
N ARG A 79 8.41 17.34 5.34
CA ARG A 79 7.06 17.22 4.76
C ARG A 79 6.05 16.62 5.73
N ALA A 80 6.42 15.59 6.47
CA ALA A 80 5.56 14.95 7.46
C ALA A 80 5.20 15.89 8.63
N SER A 81 6.10 16.81 8.99
CA SER A 81 5.86 17.83 10.03
C SER A 81 5.10 19.07 9.52
N GLY A 82 5.02 19.27 8.19
CA GLY A 82 4.34 20.41 7.57
C GLY A 82 2.83 20.26 7.36
N THR A 83 2.27 19.06 7.51
CA THR A 83 0.83 18.78 7.32
C THR A 83 0.00 18.90 8.60
N GLY A 84 0.51 19.65 9.58
CA GLY A 84 -0.07 19.80 10.92
C GLY A 84 -0.82 21.10 11.18
N ASP A 85 -1.39 21.74 10.15
CA ASP A 85 -2.29 22.91 10.28
C ASP A 85 -3.56 22.72 9.43
#